data_AF-A0A016VCH4-F1
#
_entry.id   AF-A0A016VCH4-F1
#
_cell.length_a   1.000
_cell.length_b   1.000
_cell.length_c   1.000
_cell.angle_alpha   90.00
_cell.angle_beta   90.00
_cell.angle_gamma   90.00
#
_symmetry.space_group_name_H-M   'P 1'
#
loop_
_entity.id
_entity.type
_entity.pdbx_description
1 polymer ?
#
loop_
_entity_poly.entity_id
_entity_poly.type
_entity_poly.pdbx_seq_one_letter_code
_entity_poly.pdbx_strand_id
1 'polypeptide(L)'
;MQAGDMTIKGSSDELALEMQLREEKTYQTADESKREINIALRIWKQTLEAENKRLKEVLPVVQRRYDELVKQRNALVEKVNKLREATGLPPYMPEEELKALDRDVKTANSFSMESLHQHSGASTCSSLPSSEIERNRE
;
A
#
# COMPACT_ATOMS: atom_id res chain seq x y z
N MET A 1 -71.19 19.21 16.18
CA MET A 1 -69.92 18.56 16.58
C MET A 1 -69.10 18.33 15.32
N GLN A 2 -68.05 19.12 15.09
CA GLN A 2 -67.15 18.97 13.93
C GLN A 2 -65.75 19.51 14.30
N ALA A 3 -65.16 18.93 15.35
CA ALA A 3 -63.87 19.35 15.90
C ALA A 3 -62.78 18.24 15.83
N GLY A 4 -63.16 16.99 15.55
CA GLY A 4 -62.20 15.87 15.49
C GLY A 4 -61.48 15.71 14.15
N ASP A 5 -62.09 16.16 13.05
CA ASP A 5 -61.60 15.91 11.68
C ASP A 5 -60.46 16.87 11.28
N MET A 6 -60.42 18.09 11.84
CA MET A 6 -59.36 19.07 11.57
C MET A 6 -58.06 18.77 12.32
N THR A 7 -58.14 18.23 13.54
CA THR A 7 -56.94 17.96 14.36
C THR A 7 -56.15 16.75 13.86
N ILE A 8 -56.83 15.72 13.35
CA ILE A 8 -56.18 14.53 12.76
C ILE A 8 -55.55 14.87 11.40
N LYS A 9 -56.21 15.72 10.60
CA LYS A 9 -55.68 16.17 9.31
C LYS A 9 -54.44 17.07 9.48
N GLY A 10 -54.46 17.96 10.47
CA GLY A 10 -53.30 18.79 10.84
C GLY A 10 -52.08 17.97 11.28
N SER A 11 -52.26 16.91 12.07
CA SER A 11 -51.14 16.04 12.47
C SER A 11 -50.64 15.14 11.34
N SER A 12 -51.52 14.74 10.42
CA SER A 12 -51.15 13.98 9.22
C SER A 12 -50.34 14.83 8.23
N ASP A 13 -50.71 16.09 8.03
CA ASP A 13 -50.01 17.01 7.14
C ASP A 13 -48.63 17.41 7.70
N GLU A 14 -48.51 17.56 9.02
CA GLU A 14 -47.25 17.82 9.72
C GLU A 14 -46.28 16.64 9.61
N LEU A 15 -46.76 15.41 9.79
CA LEU A 15 -45.96 14.20 9.61
C LEU A 15 -45.46 14.03 8.16
N ALA A 16 -46.32 14.31 7.18
CA ALA A 16 -45.95 14.25 5.77
C ALA A 16 -44.84 15.26 5.43
N LEU A 17 -44.90 16.47 5.98
CA LEU A 17 -43.89 17.50 5.79
C LEU A 17 -42.56 17.13 6.47
N GLU A 18 -42.60 16.53 7.67
CA GLU A 18 -41.39 16.03 8.33
C GLU A 18 -40.73 14.89 7.54
N MET A 19 -41.52 13.96 7.00
CA MET A 19 -41.02 12.89 6.15
C MET A 19 -40.37 13.44 4.88
N GLN A 20 -41.00 14.41 4.22
CA GLN A 20 -40.45 15.04 3.02
C GLN A 20 -39.14 15.78 3.33
N LEU A 21 -39.07 16.52 4.44
CA LEU A 21 -37.86 17.22 4.86
C LEU A 21 -36.72 16.25 5.17
N ARG A 22 -37.03 15.10 5.80
CA ARG A 22 -36.04 14.05 6.09
C ARG A 22 -35.51 13.42 4.81
N GLU A 23 -36.38 13.14 3.85
CA GLU A 23 -36.00 12.62 2.55
C GLU A 23 -35.12 13.61 1.79
N GLU A 24 -35.49 14.89 1.74
CA GLU A 24 -34.70 15.94 1.10
C GLU A 24 -33.31 16.08 1.72
N LYS A 25 -33.21 16.11 3.06
CA LYS A 25 -31.91 16.14 3.76
C LYS A 25 -31.04 14.93 3.40
N THR A 26 -31.65 13.74 3.29
CA THR A 26 -30.93 12.52 2.93
C THR A 26 -30.32 12.63 1.54
N TYR A 27 -31.10 13.12 0.55
CA TYR A 27 -30.58 13.33 -0.81
C TYR A 27 -29.49 14.42 -0.85
N GLN A 28 -29.67 15.53 -0.13
CA GLN A 28 -28.67 16.59 -0.06
C GLN A 28 -27.34 16.06 0.49
N THR A 29 -27.36 15.31 1.60
CA THR A 29 -26.15 14.69 2.16
C THR A 29 -25.50 13.70 1.19
N ALA A 30 -26.30 12.91 0.46
CA ALA A 30 -25.77 11.98 -0.53
C ALA A 30 -25.10 12.70 -1.71
N ASP A 31 -25.69 13.79 -2.20
CA ASP A 31 -25.14 14.60 -3.29
C ASP A 31 -23.87 15.35 -2.89
N GLU A 32 -23.82 15.86 -1.65
CA GLU A 32 -22.62 16.46 -1.06
C GLU A 32 -21.49 15.42 -0.94
N SER A 33 -21.78 14.25 -0.37
CA SER A 33 -20.81 13.16 -0.26
C SER A 33 -20.28 12.72 -1.64
N LYS A 34 -21.17 12.59 -2.63
CA LYS A 34 -20.78 12.28 -4.01
C LYS A 34 -19.87 13.35 -4.60
N ARG A 35 -20.14 14.64 -4.34
CA ARG A 35 -19.29 15.75 -4.79
C ARG A 35 -17.91 15.68 -4.16
N GLU A 36 -17.83 15.45 -2.85
CA GLU A 36 -16.58 15.32 -2.11
C GLU A 36 -15.73 14.16 -2.62
N ILE A 37 -16.35 12.99 -2.80
CA ILE A 37 -15.68 11.80 -3.36
C ILE A 37 -15.11 12.13 -4.74
N ASN A 38 -15.86 12.80 -5.61
CA ASN A 38 -15.38 13.17 -6.94
C ASN A 38 -14.20 14.16 -6.90
N ILE A 39 -14.21 15.10 -5.95
CA ILE A 39 -13.07 16.01 -5.74
C ILE A 39 -11.85 15.22 -5.30
N ALA A 40 -11.99 14.36 -4.29
CA ALA A 40 -10.91 13.53 -3.77
C ALA A 40 -10.30 12.63 -4.87
N LEU A 41 -11.14 11.95 -5.65
CA LEU A 41 -10.71 11.12 -6.78
C LEU A 41 -9.94 11.92 -7.83
N ARG A 42 -10.38 13.15 -8.14
CA ARG A 42 -9.68 14.01 -9.10
C ARG A 42 -8.30 14.41 -8.60
N ILE A 43 -8.20 14.80 -7.33
CA ILE A 43 -6.92 15.15 -6.71
C ILE A 43 -5.98 13.94 -6.74
N TRP A 44 -6.46 12.78 -6.29
CA TRP A 44 -5.65 11.55 -6.31
C TRP A 44 -5.17 11.18 -7.72
N LYS A 45 -6.05 11.27 -8.72
CA LYS A 45 -5.67 11.04 -10.12
C LYS A 45 -4.56 11.98 -10.56
N GLN A 46 -4.68 13.27 -10.28
CA GLN A 46 -3.65 14.26 -10.63
C GLN A 46 -2.32 13.99 -9.93
N THR A 47 -2.36 13.65 -8.63
CA THR A 47 -1.15 13.30 -7.88
C THR A 47 -0.46 12.07 -8.45
N LEU A 48 -1.22 11.02 -8.80
CA LEU A 48 -0.68 9.81 -9.41
C LEU A 48 -0.08 10.08 -10.80
N GLU A 49 -0.74 10.89 -11.61
CA GLU A 49 -0.23 11.29 -12.92
C GLU A 49 1.09 12.08 -12.81
N ALA A 50 1.18 13.01 -11.85
CA ALA A 50 2.38 13.79 -11.58
C ALA A 50 3.56 12.90 -11.13
N GLU A 51 3.33 11.98 -10.19
CA GLU A 51 4.37 11.04 -9.74
C GLU A 51 4.78 10.09 -10.87
N ASN A 52 3.84 9.60 -11.67
CA ASN A 52 4.15 8.76 -12.82
C ASN A 52 5.06 9.48 -13.82
N LYS A 53 4.77 10.76 -14.11
CA LYS A 53 5.60 11.60 -14.97
C LYS A 53 7.00 11.79 -14.37
N ARG A 54 7.09 12.13 -13.09
CA ARG A 54 8.37 12.28 -12.38
C ARG A 54 9.22 11.00 -12.44
N LEU A 55 8.60 9.84 -12.21
CA LEU A 55 9.30 8.56 -12.28
C LEU A 55 9.81 8.24 -13.69
N LYS A 56 9.03 8.54 -14.73
CA LYS A 56 9.47 8.38 -16.13
C LYS A 56 10.66 9.25 -16.48
N GLU A 57 10.79 10.42 -15.87
CA GLU A 57 11.93 11.33 -16.08
C GLU A 57 13.17 10.89 -15.28
N VAL A 58 12.98 10.44 -14.03
CA VAL A 58 14.09 10.07 -13.12
C VAL A 58 14.69 8.72 -13.46
N LEU A 59 13.87 7.72 -13.82
CA LEU A 59 14.33 6.34 -14.01
C LEU A 59 15.46 6.21 -15.05
N PRO A 60 15.38 6.83 -16.25
CA PRO A 60 16.48 6.75 -17.22
C PRO A 60 17.76 7.45 -16.77
N VAL A 61 17.66 8.47 -15.91
CA VAL A 61 18.83 9.15 -15.34
C VAL A 61 19.53 8.24 -14.35
N VAL A 62 18.77 7.59 -13.47
CA VAL A 62 19.30 6.63 -12.49
C VAL A 62 19.93 5.44 -13.20
N GLN A 63 19.26 4.87 -14.21
CA GLN A 63 19.80 3.77 -15.01
C GLN A 63 21.13 4.13 -15.66
N ARG A 64 21.22 5.27 -16.34
CA ARG A 64 22.48 5.73 -16.94
C ARG A 64 23.60 5.90 -15.92
N ARG A 65 23.29 6.46 -14.75
CA ARG A 65 24.28 6.63 -13.68
C ARG A 65 24.74 5.29 -13.13
N TYR A 66 23.82 4.35 -12.97
CA TYR A 66 24.13 2.98 -12.55
C TYR A 66 25.07 2.30 -13.56
N ASP A 67 24.75 2.36 -14.86
CA ASP A 67 25.57 1.76 -15.91
C ASP A 67 26.99 2.33 -15.93
N GLU A 68 27.13 3.65 -15.72
CA GLU A 68 28.44 4.30 -15.65
C GLU A 68 29.24 3.87 -14.42
N LEU A 69 28.60 3.75 -13.25
CA LEU A 69 29.24 3.24 -12.05
C LEU A 69 29.69 1.78 -12.21
N VAL A 70 28.91 0.95 -12.90
CA VAL A 70 29.29 -0.44 -13.23
C VAL A 70 30.53 -0.46 -14.11
N LYS A 71 30.59 0.38 -15.16
CA LYS A 71 31.79 0.50 -16.01
C LYS A 71 33.01 0.92 -15.21
N GLN A 72 32.86 1.92 -14.34
CA GLN A 72 33.94 2.41 -13.47
C GLN A 72 34.41 1.32 -12.51
N ARG A 73 33.48 0.58 -11.90
CA ARG A 73 33.79 -0.57 -11.04
C ARG A 73 34.59 -1.62 -11.81
N ASN A 74 34.14 -2.01 -12.99
CA ASN A 74 34.81 -3.03 -13.80
C ASN A 74 36.22 -2.60 -14.19
N ALA A 75 36.39 -1.36 -14.64
CA ALA A 75 37.71 -0.80 -14.98
C ALA A 75 38.65 -0.75 -13.76
N LEU A 76 38.12 -0.47 -12.56
CA LEU A 76 38.90 -0.50 -11.33
C LEU A 76 39.31 -1.93 -10.96
N VAL A 77 38.38 -2.89 -11.06
CA VAL A 77 38.66 -4.32 -10.82
C VAL A 77 39.78 -4.81 -11.76
N GLU A 78 39.71 -4.49 -13.05
CA GLU A 78 40.77 -4.84 -14.01
C GLU A 78 42.13 -4.24 -13.61
N LYS A 79 42.18 -2.96 -13.23
CA LYS A 79 43.42 -2.31 -12.79
C LYS A 79 43.99 -2.96 -11.53
N VAL A 80 43.13 -3.26 -10.56
CA VAL A 80 43.52 -3.96 -9.33
C VAL A 80 44.07 -5.35 -9.64
N ASN A 81 43.43 -6.08 -10.56
CA ASN A 81 43.87 -7.42 -10.94
C ASN A 81 45.21 -7.41 -11.68
N LYS A 82 45.46 -6.43 -12.55
CA LYS A 82 46.78 -6.23 -13.18
C LYS A 82 47.88 -5.98 -12.14
N LEU A 83 47.60 -5.17 -11.11
CA LEU A 83 48.56 -4.91 -10.02
C LEU A 83 48.79 -6.14 -9.14
N ARG A 84 47.73 -6.91 -8.86
CA ARG A 84 47.81 -8.18 -8.12
C ARG A 84 48.63 -9.22 -8.90
N GLU A 85 48.40 -9.35 -10.19
CA GLU A 85 49.18 -10.22 -11.07
C GLU A 85 50.67 -9.85 -11.05
N ALA A 86 50.99 -8.56 -11.16
CA ALA A 86 52.37 -8.06 -11.08
C ALA A 86 53.05 -8.34 -9.73
N THR A 87 52.28 -8.59 -8.68
CA THR A 87 52.77 -8.90 -7.32
C THR A 87 52.61 -10.38 -6.95
N GLY A 88 52.17 -11.23 -7.88
CA GLY A 88 51.94 -12.66 -7.64
C GLY A 88 50.75 -12.97 -6.72
N LEU A 89 49.86 -12.00 -6.51
CA LEU A 89 48.65 -12.15 -5.69
C LEU A 89 47.48 -12.69 -6.54
N PRO A 90 46.58 -13.48 -5.94
CA PRO A 90 45.39 -13.97 -6.65
C PRO A 90 44.48 -12.79 -7.05
N PRO A 91 43.73 -12.90 -8.16
CA PRO A 91 42.79 -11.89 -8.60
C PRO A 91 41.79 -11.51 -7.50
N TYR A 92 41.48 -10.23 -7.42
CA TYR A 92 40.34 -9.74 -6.67
C TYR A 92 39.05 -10.13 -7.42
N MET A 93 38.18 -10.84 -6.72
CA MET A 93 36.85 -11.23 -7.19
C MET A 93 35.80 -10.52 -6.32
N PRO A 94 34.88 -9.75 -6.90
CA PRO A 94 33.79 -9.13 -6.14
C PRO A 94 32.85 -10.19 -5.58
N GLU A 95 32.15 -9.85 -4.48
CA GLU A 95 31.29 -10.78 -3.73
C GLU A 95 30.22 -11.48 -4.59
N GLU A 96 29.68 -10.81 -5.60
CA GLU A 96 28.65 -11.41 -6.46
C GLU A 96 29.21 -12.57 -7.31
N GLU A 97 30.46 -12.46 -7.76
CA GLU A 97 31.14 -13.51 -8.52
C GLU A 97 31.60 -14.65 -7.61
N LEU A 98 31.96 -14.34 -6.35
CA LEU A 98 32.24 -15.34 -5.33
C LEU A 98 30.98 -16.15 -4.98
N LYS A 99 29.82 -15.49 -4.82
CA LYS A 99 28.53 -16.17 -4.57
C LYS A 99 28.06 -17.02 -5.74
N ALA A 100 28.44 -16.67 -6.97
CA ALA A 100 28.16 -17.49 -8.15
C ALA A 100 28.99 -18.78 -8.17
N LEU A 101 30.25 -18.73 -7.72
CA LEU A 101 31.10 -19.91 -7.57
C LEU A 101 30.65 -20.82 -6.41
N ASP A 102 30.17 -20.25 -5.32
CA ASP A 102 29.81 -20.98 -4.09
C ASP A 102 28.50 -21.78 -4.21
N ARG A 103 27.66 -21.50 -5.23
CA ARG A 103 26.45 -22.30 -5.50
C ARG A 103 26.75 -23.73 -5.95
N ASP A 104 27.92 -23.98 -6.53
CA ASP A 104 28.32 -25.32 -6.97
C ASP A 104 29.02 -26.12 -5.85
N VAL A 105 29.41 -25.46 -4.75
CA VAL A 105 29.87 -26.14 -3.55
C VAL A 105 28.66 -26.38 -2.65
N LYS A 106 28.01 -27.54 -2.81
CA LYS A 106 27.17 -28.13 -1.76
C LYS A 106 28.05 -28.44 -0.54
N THR A 107 28.43 -27.42 0.23
CA THR A 107 28.85 -27.63 1.60
C THR A 107 27.64 -28.18 2.34
N ALA A 108 27.77 -29.41 2.86
CA ALA A 108 26.74 -30.16 3.57
C ALA A 108 26.40 -29.55 4.94
N ASN A 109 26.43 -28.22 5.05
CA ASN A 109 26.26 -27.48 6.29
C ASN A 109 25.28 -26.30 6.16
N SER A 110 24.31 -26.42 5.25
CA SER A 110 23.11 -25.59 5.32
C SER A 110 22.03 -26.34 6.12
N PHE A 111 21.94 -26.03 7.41
CA PHE A 111 20.63 -26.13 8.07
C PHE A 111 19.71 -25.14 7.37
N SER A 112 18.91 -25.67 6.45
CA SER A 112 17.88 -24.94 5.71
C SER A 112 16.75 -24.58 6.68
N MET A 113 16.58 -23.30 6.97
CA MET A 113 15.37 -22.73 7.60
C MET A 113 14.23 -22.59 6.57
N GLU A 114 14.17 -23.51 5.60
CA GLU A 114 13.11 -23.59 4.59
C GLU A 114 12.17 -24.74 4.96
N SER A 115 11.54 -24.64 6.14
CA SER A 115 10.40 -25.49 6.47
C SER A 115 9.51 -24.84 7.52
N LEU A 116 8.81 -23.78 7.10
CA LEU A 116 7.61 -23.29 7.78
C LEU A 116 6.51 -22.92 6.77
N HIS A 117 6.48 -23.59 5.62
CA HIS A 117 5.27 -23.69 4.78
C HIS A 117 4.57 -25.02 5.05
N GLN A 118 4.17 -25.26 6.31
CA GLN A 118 3.26 -26.38 6.62
C GLN A 118 2.55 -26.27 7.97
N HIS A 119 2.16 -25.07 8.42
CA HIS A 119 1.05 -24.94 9.37
C HIS A 119 0.08 -23.85 8.89
N SER A 120 -0.89 -24.33 8.11
CA SER A 120 -2.20 -23.71 7.98
C SER A 120 -2.80 -23.48 9.37
N GLY A 121 -3.37 -22.28 9.60
CA GLY A 121 -4.32 -22.06 10.69
C GLY A 121 -3.84 -21.25 11.90
N ALA A 122 -3.28 -20.06 11.71
CA ALA A 122 -3.26 -19.05 12.77
C ALA A 122 -3.81 -17.74 12.22
N SER A 123 -5.14 -17.67 12.21
CA SER A 123 -5.90 -16.45 11.96
C SER A 123 -5.51 -15.39 12.99
N THR A 124 -4.76 -14.37 12.59
CA THR A 124 -4.56 -13.17 13.39
C THR A 124 -5.81 -12.30 13.27
N CYS A 125 -6.91 -12.76 13.88
CA CYS A 125 -8.00 -11.87 14.27
C CYS A 125 -7.55 -11.21 15.57
N SER A 126 -7.19 -9.93 15.49
CA SER A 126 -7.16 -9.05 16.64
C SER A 126 -8.56 -9.03 17.26
N SER A 127 -8.74 -9.74 18.37
CA SER A 127 -9.95 -9.61 19.19
C SER A 127 -9.99 -8.21 19.78
N LEU A 128 -10.87 -7.36 19.26
CA LEU A 128 -11.35 -6.21 20.00
C LEU A 128 -12.09 -6.72 21.25
N PRO A 129 -11.89 -6.14 22.45
CA PRO A 129 -12.67 -6.49 23.62
C PRO A 129 -14.15 -6.16 23.33
N SER A 130 -14.98 -7.21 23.29
CA SER A 130 -16.42 -7.08 23.20
C SER A 130 -16.95 -6.64 24.56
N SER A 131 -17.79 -5.61 24.52
CA SER A 131 -18.47 -4.96 25.64
C SER A 131 -19.36 -5.91 26.44
N GLU A 132 -19.25 -5.88 27.77
CA GLU A 132 -20.41 -6.08 28.65
C GLU A 132 -20.88 -4.69 29.12
N ILE A 133 -21.72 -4.06 28.29
CA ILE A 133 -22.69 -3.07 28.74
C ILE A 133 -24.01 -3.83 28.78
N GLU A 134 -24.35 -4.41 29.93
CA GLU A 134 -25.72 -4.73 30.22
C GLU A 134 -26.53 -3.43 30.26
N ARG A 135 -27.33 -3.24 29.22
CA ARG A 135 -28.44 -2.29 29.20
C ARG A 135 -29.71 -3.10 29.28
N ASN A 136 -30.54 -2.85 30.30
CA ASN A 136 -31.96 -2.47 30.20
C ASN A 136 -32.60 -2.46 31.60
N ARG A 137 -33.05 -1.30 32.07
CA ARG A 137 -34.46 -0.84 32.08
C ARG A 137 -35.33 -1.61 33.07
N GLU A 138 -35.60 -0.97 34.20
CA GLU A 138 -36.95 -0.49 34.59
C GLU A 138 -36.83 0.96 35.07
#